data_AF-A0A256XEE0-F1
#
_entry.id   AF-A0A256XEE0-F1
#
_cell.length_a   1.000
_cell.length_b   1.000
_cell.length_c   1.000
_cell.angle_alpha   90.00
_cell.angle_beta   90.00
_cell.angle_gamma   90.00
#
_symmetry.space_group_name_H-M   'P 1'
#
loop_
_entity.id
_entity.type
_entity.pdbx_description
1 polymer ?
#
loop_
_entity_poly.entity_id
_entity_poly.type
_entity_poly.pdbx_seq_one_letter_code
_entity_poly.pdbx_strand_id
1 'polypeptide(L)'
;MDPEDDYKPRKEGVGFPTFPGKTREWEAWEPEEIDEKKLKAVLKTILKESNLELDQLHKISEGEWEAYAVNRLGNRVGIIIWTKYMPFVEKEDVEDLYEAMLEYKLQHAVFITTSHFTKNAQEFAEDLPIELVDGRNLGELVPEAELYEVEDVFVTDKGNQEAVDYFKTRRKKKLLGIIGDAETIEYIDRRYLPFAVYTIGKPKRPQEEESKNLFVDLSTAEIPYVEERNLMVVDTLRTIMELPDKSREHLLDLIQYGGLSLKHVEGKHLEILEKKNLVISPAARSGEKSFLQIIGEELGDTFQVMAEDLSKMPQPRERPTDYSKYQHQPGAYSREGLAKVRANIHIPQVDRPFDLEHFLESSKEVDSNFDPDSPRYNVAEIRDVLERIYGEKVTFKKIIYMPYFLCKYSTIYTTRYLRYISPAFRSDIFPPKTSEYGIYEFIDKQPVVPYIVLGLMTFIMNLHRIEYVLHLFSSVFIFVSISIALGILLKAIFRTPRRVPRYGGSPIKYGFPSIHSMLSAGSLGFIFFVNPLFLIMLIPLTLLYLYSRIALGVHNVSDVIGGSIIGLILGVSAGILIYQGLKLPLELETFFTILFFILPLFYGHLVKESF
;
A
#
# COMPACT_ATOMS: atom_id res chain seq x y z
N MET A 1 13.81 26.69 -58.22
CA MET A 1 15.04 26.02 -57.75
C MET A 1 14.61 25.18 -56.56
N ASP A 2 14.39 23.89 -56.80
CA ASP A 2 14.43 22.82 -55.79
C ASP A 2 15.92 22.50 -55.42
N PRO A 3 16.25 21.60 -54.47
CA PRO A 3 15.42 20.78 -53.56
C PRO A 3 15.60 21.23 -52.08
N GLU A 4 15.47 20.47 -50.96
CA GLU A 4 15.28 19.05 -50.59
C GLU A 4 14.67 19.07 -49.16
N ASP A 5 13.60 18.38 -48.75
CA ASP A 5 13.24 16.94 -48.67
C ASP A 5 13.89 16.15 -47.52
N ASP A 6 13.05 15.58 -46.62
CA ASP A 6 13.23 14.29 -45.88
C ASP A 6 11.97 13.98 -45.04
N TYR A 7 10.87 13.63 -45.70
CA TYR A 7 9.69 13.04 -45.03
C TYR A 7 9.88 11.53 -44.89
N LYS A 8 10.32 11.06 -43.72
CA LYS A 8 10.55 9.62 -43.49
C LYS A 8 9.24 8.82 -43.56
N PRO A 9 9.23 7.67 -44.27
CA PRO A 9 8.03 6.85 -44.39
C PRO A 9 7.64 6.25 -43.04
N ARG A 10 6.34 6.23 -42.75
CA ARG A 10 5.80 5.32 -41.73
C ARG A 10 6.13 3.91 -42.17
N LYS A 11 6.69 3.10 -41.27
CA LYS A 11 6.71 1.65 -41.46
C LYS A 11 5.25 1.19 -41.51
N GLU A 12 4.84 0.65 -42.64
CA GLU A 12 3.62 -0.15 -42.71
C GLU A 12 3.84 -1.37 -41.82
N GLY A 13 3.15 -1.39 -40.68
CA GLY A 13 2.95 -2.64 -39.95
C GLY A 13 2.12 -3.56 -40.83
N VAL A 14 2.44 -4.84 -40.84
CA VAL A 14 1.62 -5.87 -41.49
C VAL A 14 0.38 -6.09 -40.61
N GLY A 15 -0.56 -5.14 -40.70
CA GLY A 15 -1.86 -5.23 -40.06
C GLY A 15 -2.80 -6.13 -40.85
N PHE A 16 -3.80 -6.70 -40.16
CA PHE A 16 -4.87 -7.44 -40.80
C PHE A 16 -5.62 -6.56 -41.82
N PRO A 17 -6.10 -7.13 -42.95
CA PRO A 17 -6.85 -6.37 -43.94
C PRO A 17 -8.15 -5.84 -43.32
N THR A 18 -8.23 -4.52 -43.18
CA THR A 18 -9.48 -3.86 -42.79
C THR A 18 -10.52 -4.03 -43.90
N PHE A 19 -11.70 -4.54 -43.55
CA PHE A 19 -12.77 -4.74 -44.53
C PHE A 19 -13.15 -3.41 -45.19
N PRO A 20 -13.25 -3.35 -46.54
CA PRO A 20 -13.73 -2.16 -47.21
C PRO A 20 -15.22 -1.92 -46.88
N GLY A 21 -15.57 -0.65 -46.67
CA GLY A 21 -16.98 -0.24 -46.65
C GLY A 21 -17.70 -0.64 -47.94
N LYS A 22 -19.05 -0.73 -47.87
CA LYS A 22 -20.02 -1.35 -48.82
C LYS A 22 -19.98 -0.97 -50.33
N THR A 23 -18.88 -0.46 -50.87
CA THR A 23 -18.74 0.02 -52.26
C THR A 23 -17.39 -0.37 -52.90
N ARG A 24 -16.78 -1.51 -52.54
CA ARG A 24 -15.69 -2.11 -53.32
C ARG A 24 -16.04 -3.50 -53.83
N GLU A 25 -15.44 -3.83 -54.96
CA GLU A 25 -15.61 -5.08 -55.69
C GLU A 25 -15.07 -6.26 -54.87
N TRP A 26 -15.55 -7.47 -55.20
CA TRP A 26 -15.28 -8.69 -54.45
C TRP A 26 -13.85 -9.20 -54.74
N GLU A 27 -12.85 -8.60 -54.08
CA GLU A 27 -11.54 -9.23 -53.95
C GLU A 27 -11.68 -10.53 -53.16
N ALA A 28 -11.12 -11.62 -53.70
CA ALA A 28 -11.24 -12.94 -53.09
C ALA A 28 -10.49 -12.97 -51.75
N TRP A 29 -11.23 -13.07 -50.66
CA TRP A 29 -10.67 -13.32 -49.33
C TRP A 29 -10.08 -14.73 -49.30
N GLU A 30 -8.75 -14.84 -49.21
CA GLU A 30 -8.09 -16.12 -48.96
C GLU A 30 -8.32 -16.51 -47.49
N PRO A 31 -8.85 -17.72 -47.20
CA PRO A 31 -9.11 -18.14 -45.83
C PRO A 31 -7.80 -18.37 -45.08
N GLU A 32 -7.54 -17.53 -44.07
CA GLU A 32 -6.33 -17.65 -43.27
C GLU A 32 -6.41 -18.85 -42.32
N GLU A 33 -5.53 -19.83 -42.51
CA GLU A 33 -5.49 -21.03 -41.67
C GLU A 33 -4.99 -20.71 -40.24
N ILE A 34 -5.73 -21.17 -39.24
CA ILE A 34 -5.38 -20.98 -37.83
C ILE A 34 -4.42 -22.09 -37.40
N ASP A 35 -3.12 -21.79 -37.45
CA ASP A 35 -2.09 -22.69 -36.97
C ASP A 35 -2.15 -22.93 -35.44
N GLU A 36 -1.45 -23.96 -34.95
CA GLU A 36 -1.42 -24.32 -33.53
C GLU A 36 -0.95 -23.16 -32.62
N LYS A 37 -0.10 -22.26 -33.13
CA LYS A 37 0.46 -21.14 -32.38
C LYS A 37 -0.56 -20.01 -32.22
N LYS A 38 -1.27 -19.66 -33.29
CA LYS A 38 -2.42 -18.75 -33.27
C LYS A 38 -3.54 -19.31 -32.41
N LEU A 39 -3.85 -20.60 -32.57
CA LEU A 39 -4.85 -21.29 -31.75
C LEU A 39 -4.52 -21.21 -30.25
N LYS A 40 -3.27 -21.50 -29.86
CA LYS A 40 -2.82 -21.34 -28.46
C LYS A 40 -2.94 -19.89 -27.95
N ALA A 41 -2.73 -18.88 -28.79
CA ALA A 41 -2.92 -17.48 -28.41
C ALA A 41 -4.41 -17.16 -28.18
N VAL A 42 -5.28 -17.51 -29.12
CA VAL A 42 -6.74 -17.29 -29.02
C VAL A 42 -7.34 -18.04 -27.83
N LEU A 43 -6.97 -19.32 -27.64
CA LEU A 43 -7.38 -20.10 -26.47
C LEU A 43 -6.85 -19.50 -25.15
N LYS A 44 -5.64 -18.93 -25.12
CA LYS A 44 -5.15 -18.26 -23.91
C LYS A 44 -6.01 -17.05 -23.54
N THR A 45 -6.58 -16.33 -24.50
CA THR A 45 -7.53 -15.24 -24.24
C THR A 45 -8.88 -15.80 -23.74
N ILE A 46 -9.46 -16.78 -24.44
CA ILE A 46 -10.76 -17.39 -24.11
C ILE A 46 -10.76 -18.06 -22.72
N LEU A 47 -9.80 -18.96 -22.49
CA LEU A 47 -9.71 -19.73 -21.23
C LEU A 47 -9.47 -18.85 -20.01
N LYS A 48 -8.80 -17.71 -20.21
CA LYS A 48 -8.56 -16.70 -19.18
C LYS A 48 -9.86 -16.05 -18.70
N GLU A 49 -10.84 -15.78 -19.57
CA GLU A 49 -12.15 -15.27 -19.14
C GLU A 49 -12.86 -16.26 -18.20
N SER A 50 -12.63 -17.56 -18.42
CA SER A 50 -13.14 -18.67 -17.59
C SER A 50 -12.22 -19.08 -16.41
N ASN A 51 -11.12 -18.36 -16.15
CA ASN A 51 -10.12 -18.70 -15.12
C ASN A 51 -9.57 -20.14 -15.27
N LEU A 52 -9.27 -20.54 -16.50
CA LEU A 52 -8.69 -21.83 -16.87
C LEU A 52 -7.29 -21.63 -17.49
N GLU A 53 -6.33 -22.45 -17.08
CA GLU A 53 -4.98 -22.49 -17.69
C GLU A 53 -4.88 -23.71 -18.60
N LEU A 54 -4.45 -23.51 -19.85
CA LEU A 54 -4.29 -24.59 -20.84
C LEU A 54 -3.17 -25.56 -20.39
N ASP A 55 -3.53 -26.81 -20.16
CA ASP A 55 -2.64 -27.89 -19.71
C ASP A 55 -2.17 -28.74 -20.91
N GLN A 56 -3.11 -29.14 -21.78
CA GLN A 56 -2.82 -29.97 -22.95
C GLN A 56 -3.64 -29.52 -24.17
N LEU A 57 -3.07 -29.67 -25.37
CA LEU A 57 -3.74 -29.46 -26.65
C LEU A 57 -3.30 -30.56 -27.62
N HIS A 58 -4.26 -31.28 -28.20
CA HIS A 58 -4.04 -32.35 -29.16
C HIS A 58 -4.86 -32.08 -30.43
N LYS A 59 -4.26 -32.29 -31.61
CA LYS A 59 -4.99 -32.25 -32.89
C LYS A 59 -5.68 -33.61 -33.10
N ILE A 60 -7.00 -33.60 -33.27
CA ILE A 60 -7.79 -34.81 -33.57
C ILE A 60 -7.77 -35.04 -35.08
N SER A 61 -8.12 -34.01 -35.85
CA SER A 61 -8.22 -34.05 -37.32
C SER A 61 -7.90 -32.67 -37.90
N GLU A 62 -8.09 -32.48 -39.22
CA GLU A 62 -7.86 -31.19 -39.86
C GLU A 62 -8.95 -30.19 -39.46
N GLY A 63 -8.55 -29.16 -38.71
CA GLY A 63 -9.47 -28.18 -38.15
C GLY A 63 -10.17 -28.61 -36.86
N GLU A 64 -9.78 -29.73 -36.23
CA GLU A 64 -10.41 -30.22 -34.99
C GLU A 64 -9.38 -30.57 -33.92
N TRP A 65 -9.61 -30.08 -32.70
CA TRP A 65 -8.67 -30.15 -31.59
C TRP A 65 -9.37 -30.51 -30.28
N GLU A 66 -8.66 -31.23 -29.42
CA GLU A 66 -9.02 -31.49 -28.02
C GLU A 66 -8.09 -30.69 -27.12
N ALA A 67 -8.64 -29.90 -26.21
CA ALA A 67 -7.89 -29.19 -25.18
C ALA A 67 -8.30 -29.65 -23.78
N TYR A 68 -7.33 -29.78 -22.89
CA TYR A 68 -7.56 -29.87 -21.46
C TYR A 68 -7.02 -28.61 -20.79
N ALA A 69 -7.85 -28.01 -19.96
CA ALA A 69 -7.49 -26.87 -19.14
C ALA A 69 -7.74 -27.17 -17.66
N VAL A 70 -7.01 -26.49 -16.78
CA VAL A 70 -7.03 -26.70 -15.33
C VAL A 70 -7.32 -25.36 -14.64
N ASN A 71 -8.31 -25.33 -13.74
CA ASN A 71 -8.46 -24.18 -12.85
C ASN A 71 -7.55 -24.33 -11.63
N ARG A 72 -7.23 -23.22 -10.95
CA ARG A 72 -6.28 -23.23 -9.81
C ARG A 72 -6.76 -23.92 -8.54
N LEU A 73 -7.98 -24.46 -8.55
CA LEU A 73 -8.49 -25.36 -7.52
C LEU A 73 -8.18 -26.84 -7.85
N GLY A 74 -7.55 -27.12 -9.00
CA GLY A 74 -7.16 -28.45 -9.45
C GLY A 74 -8.21 -29.18 -10.28
N ASN A 75 -9.30 -28.52 -10.69
CA ASN A 75 -10.34 -29.14 -11.52
C ASN A 75 -9.92 -29.09 -12.99
N ARG A 76 -9.96 -30.24 -13.67
CA ARG A 76 -9.77 -30.35 -15.13
C ARG A 76 -11.09 -30.12 -15.87
N VAL A 77 -11.00 -29.40 -16.98
CA VAL A 77 -12.06 -29.14 -17.96
C VAL A 77 -11.53 -29.56 -19.32
N GLY A 78 -12.24 -30.47 -19.99
CA GLY A 78 -11.98 -30.88 -21.36
C GLY A 78 -12.86 -30.09 -22.33
N ILE A 79 -12.29 -29.71 -23.47
CA ILE A 79 -12.86 -28.76 -24.42
C ILE A 79 -12.61 -29.27 -25.84
N ILE A 80 -13.65 -29.31 -26.67
CA ILE A 80 -13.50 -29.55 -28.12
C ILE A 80 -13.43 -28.22 -28.88
N ILE A 81 -12.55 -28.12 -29.87
CA ILE A 81 -12.34 -26.88 -30.61
C ILE A 81 -12.35 -27.16 -32.11
N TRP A 82 -13.20 -26.45 -32.85
CA TRP A 82 -13.23 -26.47 -34.31
C TRP A 82 -12.68 -25.17 -34.86
N THR A 83 -11.70 -25.27 -35.76
CA THR A 83 -11.10 -24.15 -36.51
C THR A 83 -11.44 -24.33 -37.99
N LYS A 84 -12.72 -24.20 -38.35
CA LYS A 84 -13.25 -24.48 -39.69
C LYS A 84 -13.66 -23.19 -40.41
N TYR A 85 -13.27 -23.03 -41.68
CA TYR A 85 -13.73 -21.93 -42.53
C TYR A 85 -14.95 -22.34 -43.35
N MET A 86 -16.02 -21.55 -43.25
CA MET A 86 -17.23 -21.68 -44.07
C MET A 86 -17.76 -20.28 -44.43
N PRO A 87 -18.32 -20.04 -45.63
CA PRO A 87 -18.81 -18.71 -46.02
C PRO A 87 -19.88 -18.12 -45.09
N PHE A 88 -20.69 -19.00 -44.49
CA PHE A 88 -21.59 -18.73 -43.37
C PHE A 88 -21.60 -20.01 -42.52
N VAL A 89 -21.66 -19.87 -41.19
CA VAL A 89 -21.86 -21.02 -40.29
C VAL A 89 -23.34 -21.08 -39.91
N GLU A 90 -24.03 -22.13 -40.34
CA GLU A 90 -25.45 -22.35 -40.08
C GLU A 90 -25.66 -23.06 -38.74
N LYS A 91 -26.91 -23.38 -38.41
CA LYS A 91 -27.25 -23.94 -37.09
C LYS A 91 -26.78 -25.39 -36.98
N GLU A 92 -26.91 -26.12 -38.08
CA GLU A 92 -26.50 -27.50 -38.29
C GLU A 92 -24.99 -27.68 -37.98
N ASP A 93 -24.14 -26.76 -38.42
CA ASP A 93 -22.69 -26.82 -38.15
C ASP A 93 -22.34 -26.69 -36.65
N VAL A 94 -23.16 -25.96 -35.90
CA VAL A 94 -23.00 -25.78 -34.43
C VAL A 94 -23.66 -26.94 -33.68
N GLU A 95 -24.72 -27.53 -34.22
CA GLU A 95 -25.29 -28.79 -33.73
C GLU A 95 -24.26 -29.94 -33.85
N ASP A 96 -23.58 -30.10 -34.98
CA ASP A 96 -22.55 -31.12 -35.18
C ASP A 96 -21.38 -30.97 -34.17
N LEU A 97 -20.95 -29.73 -33.89
CA LEU A 97 -19.94 -29.44 -32.86
C LEU A 97 -20.42 -29.85 -31.45
N TYR A 98 -21.69 -29.59 -31.14
CA TYR A 98 -22.29 -29.96 -29.86
C TYR A 98 -22.44 -31.48 -29.71
N GLU A 99 -22.83 -32.19 -30.77
CA GLU A 99 -22.86 -33.66 -30.78
C GLU A 99 -21.47 -34.23 -30.55
N ALA A 100 -20.44 -33.70 -31.22
CA ALA A 100 -19.06 -34.09 -30.99
C ALA A 100 -18.61 -33.86 -29.54
N MET A 101 -18.93 -32.69 -28.94
CA MET A 101 -18.64 -32.42 -27.52
C MET A 101 -19.22 -33.50 -26.58
N LEU A 102 -20.46 -33.93 -26.84
CA LEU A 102 -21.13 -34.97 -26.07
C LEU A 102 -20.53 -36.37 -26.32
N GLU A 103 -20.14 -36.69 -27.56
CA GLU A 103 -19.51 -37.97 -27.92
C GLU A 103 -18.15 -38.14 -27.20
N TYR A 104 -17.29 -37.12 -27.27
CA TYR A 104 -16.01 -37.09 -26.58
C TYR A 104 -16.13 -36.88 -25.05
N LYS A 105 -17.34 -36.62 -24.53
CA LYS A 105 -17.64 -36.37 -23.09
C LYS A 105 -16.89 -35.18 -22.50
N LEU A 106 -16.71 -34.15 -23.32
CA LEU A 106 -16.05 -32.90 -22.95
C LEU A 106 -17.10 -31.93 -22.36
N GLN A 107 -16.65 -30.94 -21.59
CA GLN A 107 -17.56 -30.05 -20.84
C GLN A 107 -17.93 -28.79 -21.62
N HIS A 108 -17.10 -28.37 -22.58
CA HIS A 108 -17.30 -27.16 -23.38
C HIS A 108 -16.88 -27.40 -24.83
N ALA A 109 -17.41 -26.57 -25.73
CA ALA A 109 -17.02 -26.50 -27.14
C ALA A 109 -16.64 -25.08 -27.55
N VAL A 110 -15.74 -24.92 -28.51
CA VAL A 110 -15.37 -23.62 -29.10
C VAL A 110 -15.37 -23.74 -30.62
N PHE A 111 -16.18 -22.92 -31.31
CA PHE A 111 -16.14 -22.79 -32.76
C PHE A 111 -15.40 -21.50 -33.12
N ILE A 112 -14.24 -21.64 -33.76
CA ILE A 112 -13.43 -20.53 -34.26
C ILE A 112 -13.50 -20.51 -35.79
N THR A 113 -13.92 -19.38 -36.35
CA THR A 113 -13.96 -19.17 -37.80
C THR A 113 -13.56 -17.74 -38.16
N THR A 114 -12.93 -17.55 -39.32
CA THR A 114 -12.63 -16.21 -39.88
C THR A 114 -13.85 -15.58 -40.59
N SER A 115 -14.99 -16.29 -40.59
CA SER A 115 -16.27 -15.90 -41.18
C SER A 115 -17.27 -15.41 -40.13
N HIS A 116 -18.58 -15.49 -40.42
CA HIS A 116 -19.66 -15.11 -39.51
C HIS A 116 -20.64 -16.27 -39.24
N PHE A 117 -21.12 -16.34 -38.00
CA PHE A 117 -22.25 -17.20 -37.61
C PHE A 117 -23.57 -16.56 -38.03
N THR A 118 -24.52 -17.40 -38.48
CA THR A 118 -25.90 -16.96 -38.70
C THR A 118 -26.60 -16.68 -37.36
N LYS A 119 -27.67 -15.86 -37.39
CA LYS A 119 -28.47 -15.56 -36.20
C LYS A 119 -29.05 -16.82 -35.54
N ASN A 120 -29.45 -17.81 -36.34
CA ASN A 120 -29.97 -19.09 -35.85
C ASN A 120 -28.89 -19.92 -35.14
N ALA A 121 -27.64 -19.87 -35.60
CA ALA A 121 -26.51 -20.53 -34.96
C ALA A 121 -26.15 -19.86 -33.62
N GLN A 122 -26.22 -18.53 -33.56
CA GLN A 122 -26.02 -17.76 -32.33
C GLN A 122 -27.12 -18.03 -31.29
N GLU A 123 -28.39 -17.99 -31.70
CA GLU A 123 -29.55 -18.33 -30.84
C GLU A 123 -29.52 -19.78 -30.34
N PHE A 124 -28.94 -20.71 -31.12
CA PHE A 124 -28.76 -22.09 -30.67
C PHE A 124 -27.66 -22.24 -29.62
N ALA A 125 -26.56 -21.49 -29.74
CA ALA A 125 -25.45 -21.54 -28.79
C ALA A 125 -25.72 -20.81 -27.47
N GLU A 126 -26.66 -19.85 -27.42
CA GLU A 126 -26.89 -18.95 -26.28
C GLU A 126 -27.15 -19.66 -24.93
N ASP A 127 -27.84 -20.81 -24.95
CA ASP A 127 -28.14 -21.64 -23.77
C ASP A 127 -27.23 -22.88 -23.61
N LEU A 128 -26.20 -23.03 -24.45
CA LEU A 128 -25.31 -24.20 -24.50
C LEU A 128 -23.87 -23.87 -24.07
N PRO A 129 -23.06 -24.85 -23.63
CA PRO A 129 -21.65 -24.64 -23.28
C PRO A 129 -20.74 -24.51 -24.52
N ILE A 130 -21.18 -23.72 -25.52
CA ILE A 130 -20.52 -23.52 -26.82
C ILE A 130 -20.12 -22.05 -26.94
N GLU A 131 -18.86 -21.79 -27.20
CA GLU A 131 -18.34 -20.45 -27.44
C GLU A 131 -18.09 -20.21 -28.93
N LEU A 132 -18.66 -19.13 -29.47
CA LEU A 132 -18.60 -18.79 -30.90
C LEU A 132 -17.66 -17.61 -31.15
N VAL A 133 -16.57 -17.86 -31.87
CA VAL A 133 -15.52 -16.89 -32.20
C VAL A 133 -15.50 -16.65 -33.70
N ASP A 134 -16.07 -15.52 -34.11
CA ASP A 134 -16.19 -15.10 -35.51
C ASP A 134 -15.00 -14.22 -35.94
N GLY A 135 -14.93 -13.86 -37.23
CA GLY A 135 -13.84 -13.06 -37.78
C GLY A 135 -13.68 -11.65 -37.18
N ARG A 136 -14.68 -11.10 -36.48
CA ARG A 136 -14.55 -9.83 -35.72
C ARG A 136 -14.00 -10.11 -34.33
N ASN A 137 -14.60 -11.07 -33.62
CA ASN A 137 -14.16 -11.48 -32.30
C ASN A 137 -12.69 -11.95 -32.34
N LEU A 138 -12.26 -12.63 -33.42
CA LEU A 138 -10.87 -13.05 -33.61
C LEU A 138 -9.88 -11.88 -33.64
N GLY A 139 -10.26 -10.74 -34.22
CA GLY A 139 -9.45 -9.53 -34.25
C GLY A 139 -9.42 -8.78 -32.91
N GLU A 140 -10.41 -8.98 -32.06
CA GLU A 140 -10.45 -8.41 -30.70
C GLU A 140 -9.73 -9.31 -29.67
N LEU A 141 -9.81 -10.64 -29.84
CA LEU A 141 -9.17 -11.66 -28.99
C LEU A 141 -7.67 -11.82 -29.22
N VAL A 142 -7.14 -11.26 -30.31
CA VAL A 142 -5.70 -11.07 -30.57
C VAL A 142 -5.40 -9.57 -30.36
N PRO A 143 -5.23 -9.10 -29.12
CA PRO A 143 -5.17 -7.67 -28.85
C PRO A 143 -3.90 -7.04 -29.43
N GLU A 144 -4.08 -6.03 -30.30
CA GLU A 144 -3.16 -4.90 -30.42
C GLU A 144 -3.22 -4.05 -29.13
N ALA A 145 -2.91 -4.67 -27.99
CA ALA A 145 -2.69 -3.93 -26.78
C ALA A 145 -1.43 -3.06 -26.97
N GLU A 146 -1.52 -1.77 -26.64
CA GLU A 146 -0.36 -0.94 -26.34
C GLU A 146 0.32 -1.47 -25.07
N LEU A 147 0.96 -2.63 -25.21
CA LEU A 147 1.80 -3.23 -24.19
C LEU A 147 3.02 -2.34 -24.02
N TYR A 148 2.96 -1.48 -22.99
CA TYR A 148 4.18 -0.94 -22.39
C TYR A 148 5.14 -2.11 -22.15
N GLU A 149 6.38 -2.00 -22.65
CA GLU A 149 7.38 -3.04 -22.42
C GLU A 149 7.49 -3.29 -20.91
N VAL A 150 7.28 -4.55 -20.50
CA VAL A 150 7.26 -4.95 -19.10
C VAL A 150 8.71 -4.97 -18.60
N GLU A 151 9.23 -3.80 -18.21
CA GLU A 151 10.62 -3.63 -17.80
C GLU A 151 10.93 -4.37 -16.49
N ASP A 152 10.02 -4.31 -15.53
CA ASP A 152 10.16 -4.87 -14.18
C ASP A 152 8.80 -5.31 -13.60
N VAL A 153 8.83 -6.33 -12.74
CA VAL A 153 7.69 -6.88 -11.99
C VAL A 153 8.12 -7.13 -10.55
N PHE A 154 7.29 -6.83 -9.56
CA PHE A 154 7.56 -7.21 -8.17
C PHE A 154 7.41 -8.73 -7.99
N VAL A 155 8.29 -9.33 -7.21
CA VAL A 155 8.23 -10.76 -6.85
C VAL A 155 7.16 -10.96 -5.76
N THR A 156 6.55 -12.14 -5.69
CA THR A 156 5.61 -12.52 -4.62
C THR A 156 6.25 -13.51 -3.65
N ASP A 157 5.97 -13.38 -2.35
CA ASP A 157 6.40 -14.35 -1.32
C ASP A 157 5.41 -15.53 -1.15
N LYS A 158 4.40 -15.65 -2.01
CA LYS A 158 3.31 -16.62 -1.90
C LYS A 158 3.18 -17.46 -3.15
N GLY A 159 3.32 -18.78 -2.99
CA GLY A 159 2.89 -19.74 -3.99
C GLY A 159 1.36 -19.87 -4.04
N ASN A 160 0.85 -20.41 -5.16
CA ASN A 160 -0.59 -20.58 -5.40
C ASN A 160 -1.33 -21.28 -4.25
N GLN A 161 -0.73 -22.32 -3.64
CA GLN A 161 -1.33 -23.05 -2.53
C GLN A 161 -1.51 -22.19 -1.26
N GLU A 162 -0.55 -21.32 -0.93
CA GLU A 162 -0.67 -20.41 0.22
C GLU A 162 -1.77 -19.37 0.00
N ALA A 163 -1.94 -18.89 -1.24
CA ALA A 163 -3.06 -18.01 -1.60
C ALA A 163 -4.42 -18.73 -1.46
N VAL A 164 -4.52 -19.99 -1.91
CA VAL A 164 -5.72 -20.83 -1.72
C VAL A 164 -6.07 -20.97 -0.24
N ASP A 165 -5.09 -21.25 0.61
CA ASP A 165 -5.34 -21.44 2.04
C ASP A 165 -5.64 -20.12 2.77
N TYR A 166 -5.03 -19.01 2.36
CA TYR A 166 -5.44 -17.65 2.77
C TYR A 166 -6.93 -17.42 2.51
N PHE A 167 -7.41 -17.65 1.27
CA PHE A 167 -8.81 -17.43 0.94
C PHE A 167 -9.76 -18.40 1.67
N LYS A 168 -9.40 -19.67 1.84
CA LYS A 168 -10.18 -20.62 2.65
C LYS A 168 -10.39 -20.14 4.10
N THR A 169 -9.40 -19.48 4.71
CA THR A 169 -9.55 -18.94 6.08
C THR A 169 -10.41 -17.68 6.14
N ARG A 170 -10.45 -16.88 5.07
CA ARG A 170 -11.22 -15.62 4.97
C ARG A 170 -12.67 -15.78 4.49
N ARG A 171 -13.07 -17.00 4.12
CA ARG A 171 -14.43 -17.39 3.71
C ARG A 171 -15.44 -17.22 4.86
N LYS A 172 -16.57 -16.58 4.62
CA LYS A 172 -17.69 -16.57 5.58
C LYS A 172 -18.22 -17.98 5.79
N LYS A 173 -18.32 -18.38 7.05
CA LYS A 173 -18.90 -19.67 7.49
C LYS A 173 -20.22 -19.38 8.18
N LYS A 174 -21.16 -20.33 8.10
CA LYS A 174 -22.44 -20.25 8.82
C LYS A 174 -22.19 -20.11 10.32
N LEU A 175 -22.88 -19.18 10.98
CA LEU A 175 -22.82 -19.04 12.43
C LEU A 175 -23.39 -20.32 13.07
N LEU A 176 -22.57 -20.99 13.89
CA LEU A 176 -22.88 -22.29 14.50
C LEU A 176 -23.30 -23.38 13.50
N GLY A 177 -22.94 -23.27 12.22
CA GLY A 177 -23.34 -24.20 11.17
C GLY A 177 -24.79 -24.05 10.67
N ILE A 178 -25.62 -23.24 11.33
CA ILE A 178 -27.08 -23.21 11.14
C ILE A 178 -27.54 -21.92 10.43
N ILE A 179 -26.94 -20.77 10.74
CA ILE A 179 -27.45 -19.46 10.31
C ILE A 179 -26.49 -18.78 9.31
N GLY A 180 -27.07 -18.28 8.22
CA GLY A 180 -26.36 -17.61 7.12
C GLY A 180 -25.98 -18.53 5.96
N ASP A 181 -25.61 -17.94 4.83
CA ASP A 181 -25.11 -18.67 3.66
C ASP A 181 -23.61 -18.93 3.78
N ALA A 182 -23.18 -20.12 3.36
CA ALA A 182 -21.77 -20.43 3.27
C ALA A 182 -21.25 -19.90 1.94
N GLU A 183 -20.22 -19.06 1.97
CA GLU A 183 -19.50 -18.69 0.75
C GLU A 183 -18.80 -19.93 0.17
N THR A 184 -18.88 -20.12 -1.14
CA THR A 184 -18.04 -21.01 -1.94
C THR A 184 -16.96 -20.19 -2.65
N ILE A 185 -15.77 -20.77 -2.84
CA ILE A 185 -14.76 -20.16 -3.72
C ILE A 185 -15.05 -20.68 -5.11
N GLU A 186 -15.34 -19.76 -6.03
CA GLU A 186 -15.65 -20.08 -7.42
C GLU A 186 -14.36 -20.21 -8.22
N TYR A 187 -13.49 -19.20 -8.14
CA TYR A 187 -12.15 -19.22 -8.71
C TYR A 187 -11.15 -18.38 -7.90
N ILE A 188 -9.87 -18.65 -8.15
CA ILE A 188 -8.74 -17.85 -7.69
C ILE A 188 -7.82 -17.59 -8.88
N ASP A 189 -7.56 -16.31 -9.12
CA ASP A 189 -6.71 -15.79 -10.20
C ASP A 189 -5.47 -15.08 -9.63
N ARG A 190 -4.49 -14.77 -10.48
CA ARG A 190 -3.23 -14.06 -10.15
C ARG A 190 -2.97 -13.11 -11.29
N ARG A 191 -3.02 -11.84 -10.95
CA ARG A 191 -2.98 -10.71 -11.86
C ARG A 191 -1.94 -9.71 -11.39
N TYR A 192 -1.72 -8.71 -12.20
CA TYR A 192 -0.63 -7.77 -12.04
C TYR A 192 -1.17 -6.34 -12.13
N LEU A 193 -1.21 -5.63 -11.01
CA LEU A 193 -1.64 -4.22 -10.99
C LEU A 193 -0.55 -3.34 -11.63
N PRO A 194 -0.88 -2.47 -12.60
CA PRO A 194 0.06 -1.54 -13.20
C PRO A 194 0.35 -0.37 -12.24
N PHE A 195 1.56 -0.31 -11.68
CA PHE A 195 2.00 0.80 -10.83
C PHE A 195 2.89 1.75 -11.64
N ALA A 196 2.49 3.02 -11.77
CA ALA A 196 3.35 4.04 -12.35
C ALA A 196 4.36 4.57 -11.31
N VAL A 197 5.62 4.67 -11.72
CA VAL A 197 6.71 5.21 -10.89
C VAL A 197 6.97 6.65 -11.27
N TYR A 198 6.82 7.55 -10.30
CA TYR A 198 7.11 8.98 -10.44
C TYR A 198 8.30 9.39 -9.57
N THR A 199 8.90 10.52 -9.90
CA THR A 199 9.90 11.19 -9.05
C THR A 199 9.52 12.65 -8.89
N ILE A 200 9.40 13.08 -7.63
CA ILE A 200 9.04 14.46 -7.26
C ILE A 200 10.33 15.27 -7.11
N GLY A 201 10.34 16.48 -7.67
CA GLY A 201 11.47 17.40 -7.63
C GLY A 201 12.53 17.15 -8.70
N LYS A 202 13.70 17.79 -8.54
CA LYS A 202 14.84 17.58 -9.44
C LYS A 202 15.54 16.26 -9.08
N PRO A 203 15.93 15.42 -10.07
CA PRO A 203 16.76 14.25 -9.79
C PRO A 203 18.08 14.70 -9.17
N LYS A 204 18.31 14.33 -7.92
CA LYS A 204 19.57 14.57 -7.21
C LYS A 204 20.67 13.66 -7.74
N ARG A 205 21.93 14.01 -7.45
CA ARG A 205 23.07 13.12 -7.74
C ARG A 205 22.91 11.81 -6.96
N PRO A 206 23.40 10.67 -7.46
CA PRO A 206 23.26 9.35 -6.82
C PRO A 206 23.96 9.18 -5.44
N GLN A 207 24.48 10.27 -4.85
CA GLN A 207 25.09 10.32 -3.52
C GLN A 207 24.25 11.10 -2.48
N GLU A 208 23.05 11.58 -2.83
CA GLU A 208 22.10 12.17 -1.88
C GLU A 208 20.91 11.22 -1.67
N GLU A 209 20.87 10.56 -0.50
CA GLU A 209 20.15 9.29 -0.23
C GLU A 209 18.61 9.34 -0.08
N GLU A 210 17.94 10.45 -0.42
CA GLU A 210 16.47 10.52 -0.35
C GLU A 210 15.85 10.50 -1.76
N SER A 211 15.59 9.28 -2.23
CA SER A 211 14.76 9.01 -3.41
C SER A 211 13.31 9.43 -3.13
N LYS A 212 12.92 10.60 -3.65
CA LYS A 212 11.51 11.02 -3.76
C LYS A 212 10.75 10.23 -4.84
N ASN A 213 10.92 8.90 -4.86
CA ASN A 213 10.13 8.02 -5.71
C ASN A 213 8.72 7.88 -5.12
N LEU A 214 7.72 7.88 -5.99
CA LEU A 214 6.32 7.68 -5.62
C LEU A 214 5.71 6.64 -6.56
N PHE A 215 5.09 5.62 -6.01
CA PHE A 215 4.37 4.59 -6.76
C PHE A 215 2.88 4.90 -6.69
N VAL A 216 2.17 4.73 -7.80
CA VAL A 216 0.71 4.94 -7.88
C VAL A 216 0.08 3.79 -8.64
N ASP A 217 -0.93 3.15 -8.06
CA ASP A 217 -1.75 2.16 -8.74
C ASP A 217 -2.58 2.85 -9.84
N LEU A 218 -2.33 2.53 -11.12
CA LEU A 218 -3.07 3.12 -12.25
C LEU A 218 -4.51 2.61 -12.39
N SER A 219 -4.89 1.54 -11.69
CA SER A 219 -6.28 1.03 -11.68
C SER A 219 -7.15 1.71 -10.61
N THR A 220 -6.56 2.20 -9.51
CA THR A 220 -7.30 2.79 -8.37
C THR A 220 -6.90 4.23 -8.01
N ALA A 221 -5.76 4.74 -8.50
CA ALA A 221 -5.10 5.97 -8.07
C ALA A 221 -4.74 6.00 -6.56
N GLU A 222 -4.56 4.84 -5.94
CA GLU A 222 -4.04 4.71 -4.58
C GLU A 222 -2.50 4.85 -4.55
N ILE A 223 -1.98 5.42 -3.46
CA ILE A 223 -0.54 5.60 -3.22
C ILE A 223 -0.08 4.59 -2.17
N PRO A 224 0.54 3.46 -2.57
CA PRO A 224 1.12 2.50 -1.64
C PRO A 224 2.39 3.02 -0.93
N TYR A 225 2.60 2.56 0.30
CA TYR A 225 3.83 2.75 1.08
C TYR A 225 4.10 1.54 1.97
N VAL A 226 5.35 1.35 2.39
CA VAL A 226 5.73 0.28 3.33
C VAL A 226 5.72 0.80 4.76
N GLU A 227 4.97 0.13 5.63
CA GLU A 227 5.03 0.34 7.07
C GLU A 227 5.19 -0.98 7.82
N GLU A 228 6.18 -1.02 8.71
CA GLU A 228 6.67 -2.23 9.34
C GLU A 228 6.96 -3.32 8.31
N ARG A 229 6.13 -4.36 8.19
CA ARG A 229 6.26 -5.42 7.17
C ARG A 229 4.98 -5.57 6.33
N ASN A 230 4.26 -4.48 6.14
CA ASN A 230 2.99 -4.44 5.42
C ASN A 230 3.03 -3.39 4.32
N LEU A 231 2.31 -3.65 3.23
CA LEU A 231 2.00 -2.64 2.22
C LEU A 231 0.71 -1.93 2.66
N MET A 232 0.84 -0.65 3.02
CA MET A 232 -0.26 0.24 3.36
C MET A 232 -0.58 1.13 2.15
N VAL A 233 -1.76 1.75 2.14
CA VAL A 233 -2.18 2.66 1.04
C VAL A 233 -2.71 3.97 1.59
N VAL A 234 -2.43 5.07 0.88
CA VAL A 234 -3.03 6.39 1.08
C VAL A 234 -3.95 6.68 -0.11
N ASP A 235 -5.18 7.08 0.17
CA ASP A 235 -6.22 7.31 -0.83
C ASP A 235 -6.47 8.80 -1.16
N THR A 236 -5.59 9.70 -0.71
CA THR A 236 -5.60 11.14 -1.04
C THR A 236 -5.75 11.37 -2.54
N LEU A 237 -4.96 10.67 -3.36
CA LEU A 237 -4.99 10.83 -4.81
C LEU A 237 -6.27 10.25 -5.43
N ARG A 238 -6.65 9.00 -5.10
CA ARG A 238 -7.95 8.40 -5.46
C ARG A 238 -9.11 9.36 -5.16
N THR A 239 -9.13 9.93 -3.96
CA THR A 239 -10.19 10.85 -3.50
C THR A 239 -10.27 12.12 -4.36
N ILE A 240 -9.13 12.63 -4.84
CA ILE A 240 -9.06 13.76 -5.78
C ILE A 240 -9.49 13.33 -7.20
N MET A 241 -9.03 12.17 -7.68
CA MET A 241 -9.30 11.65 -9.02
C MET A 241 -10.75 11.18 -9.23
N GLU A 242 -11.48 10.88 -8.16
CA GLU A 242 -12.92 10.57 -8.19
C GLU A 242 -13.83 11.81 -8.12
N LEU A 243 -13.28 13.03 -8.01
CA LEU A 243 -14.08 14.25 -8.05
C LEU A 243 -14.46 14.61 -9.50
N PRO A 244 -15.66 15.18 -9.73
CA PRO A 244 -15.99 15.81 -11.00
C PRO A 244 -14.98 16.90 -11.35
N ASP A 245 -14.61 17.05 -12.63
CA ASP A 245 -13.47 17.86 -13.08
C ASP A 245 -13.37 19.25 -12.44
N LYS A 246 -14.46 20.02 -12.46
CA LYS A 246 -14.49 21.36 -11.84
C LYS A 246 -14.30 21.33 -10.32
N SER A 247 -14.86 20.33 -9.62
CA SER A 247 -14.62 20.16 -8.18
C SER A 247 -13.18 19.75 -7.89
N ARG A 248 -12.57 18.94 -8.76
CA ARG A 248 -11.15 18.58 -8.71
C ARG A 248 -10.24 19.81 -8.92
N GLU A 249 -10.52 20.62 -9.95
CA GLU A 249 -9.82 21.89 -10.22
C GLU A 249 -9.90 22.84 -9.02
N HIS A 250 -11.09 23.10 -8.48
CA HIS A 250 -11.27 23.97 -7.31
C HIS A 250 -10.54 23.46 -6.06
N LEU A 251 -10.49 22.14 -5.83
CA LEU A 251 -9.73 21.57 -4.71
C LEU A 251 -8.23 21.72 -4.91
N LEU A 252 -7.73 21.48 -6.13
CA LEU A 252 -6.31 21.67 -6.46
C LEU A 252 -5.89 23.15 -6.41
N ASP A 253 -6.76 24.09 -6.76
CA ASP A 253 -6.55 25.52 -6.53
C ASP A 253 -6.42 25.84 -5.03
N LEU A 254 -7.30 25.28 -4.19
CA LEU A 254 -7.25 25.48 -2.73
C LEU A 254 -6.01 24.84 -2.09
N ILE A 255 -5.49 23.74 -2.65
CA ILE A 255 -4.23 23.13 -2.23
C ILE A 255 -3.05 24.04 -2.62
N GLN A 256 -3.01 24.49 -3.88
CA GLN A 256 -1.89 25.22 -4.46
C GLN A 256 -1.78 26.68 -3.98
N TYR A 257 -2.91 27.35 -3.76
CA TYR A 257 -3.00 28.77 -3.39
C TYR A 257 -3.50 28.99 -1.95
N GLY A 258 -3.86 27.93 -1.23
CA GLY A 258 -4.35 27.99 0.13
C GLY A 258 -5.77 28.54 0.24
N GLY A 259 -6.00 29.43 1.23
CA GLY A 259 -7.35 29.90 1.57
C GLY A 259 -7.91 30.94 0.57
N LEU A 260 -8.76 30.49 -0.36
CA LEU A 260 -9.41 31.32 -1.37
C LEU A 260 -10.75 31.89 -0.88
N SER A 261 -11.24 32.93 -1.57
CA SER A 261 -12.55 33.54 -1.31
C SER A 261 -13.68 32.53 -1.57
N LEU A 262 -14.78 32.60 -0.82
CA LEU A 262 -15.99 31.80 -1.08
C LEU A 262 -16.42 31.86 -2.57
N LYS A 263 -16.26 33.05 -3.20
CA LYS A 263 -16.56 33.31 -4.61
C LYS A 263 -15.75 32.46 -5.60
N HIS A 264 -14.66 31.83 -5.17
CA HIS A 264 -13.86 30.94 -6.01
C HIS A 264 -14.45 29.53 -6.10
N VAL A 265 -15.25 29.13 -5.11
CA VAL A 265 -15.84 27.78 -4.99
C VAL A 265 -17.28 27.95 -4.52
N GLU A 266 -18.20 28.23 -5.44
CA GLU A 266 -19.62 28.45 -5.15
C GLU A 266 -20.54 27.35 -5.70
N GLY A 267 -21.74 27.26 -5.12
CA GLY A 267 -22.80 26.36 -5.55
C GLY A 267 -22.45 24.88 -5.43
N LYS A 268 -22.93 24.07 -6.38
CA LYS A 268 -22.84 22.60 -6.38
C LYS A 268 -21.42 22.05 -6.14
N HIS A 269 -20.38 22.77 -6.54
CA HIS A 269 -18.99 22.31 -6.36
C HIS A 269 -18.54 22.42 -4.90
N LEU A 270 -18.98 23.45 -4.16
CA LEU A 270 -18.71 23.58 -2.72
C LEU A 270 -19.42 22.48 -1.94
N GLU A 271 -20.71 22.26 -2.21
CA GLU A 271 -21.53 21.22 -1.57
C GLU A 271 -20.91 19.81 -1.71
N ILE A 272 -20.34 19.49 -2.88
CA ILE A 272 -19.64 18.22 -3.14
C ILE A 272 -18.39 18.09 -2.27
N LEU A 273 -17.60 19.15 -2.15
CA LEU A 273 -16.35 19.16 -1.38
C LEU A 273 -16.63 19.14 0.14
N GLU A 274 -17.63 19.88 0.61
CA GLU A 274 -18.08 19.87 2.01
C GLU A 274 -18.64 18.50 2.40
N LYS A 275 -19.48 17.89 1.54
CA LYS A 275 -20.04 16.54 1.79
C LYS A 275 -18.97 15.45 1.82
N LYS A 276 -17.87 15.60 1.09
CA LYS A 276 -16.69 14.73 1.16
C LYS A 276 -15.68 15.15 2.25
N ASN A 277 -15.99 16.18 3.05
CA ASN A 277 -15.13 16.76 4.10
C ASN A 277 -13.76 17.28 3.60
N LEU A 278 -13.65 17.62 2.32
CA LEU A 278 -12.40 18.03 1.66
C LEU A 278 -12.12 19.54 1.75
N VAL A 279 -13.04 20.30 2.34
CA VAL A 279 -12.89 21.74 2.59
C VAL A 279 -13.49 22.15 3.93
N ILE A 280 -12.92 23.19 4.55
CA ILE A 280 -13.49 23.88 5.70
C ILE A 280 -14.06 25.22 5.21
N SER A 281 -15.36 25.42 5.40
CA SER A 281 -16.05 26.69 5.17
C SER A 281 -16.50 27.33 6.49
N PRO A 282 -16.69 28.66 6.55
CA PRO A 282 -17.15 29.32 7.77
C PRO A 282 -18.59 28.98 8.18
N ALA A 283 -19.42 28.48 7.26
CA ALA A 283 -20.84 28.20 7.50
C ALA A 283 -21.07 26.98 8.42
N ALA A 284 -20.14 26.02 8.46
CA ALA A 284 -20.28 24.78 9.21
C ALA A 284 -20.04 24.89 10.73
N ARG A 285 -19.71 26.08 11.28
CA ARG A 285 -19.33 26.27 12.70
C ARG A 285 -20.51 26.43 13.68
N SER A 286 -21.72 26.01 13.31
CA SER A 286 -22.95 26.21 14.10
C SER A 286 -23.39 24.94 14.87
N GLY A 287 -22.58 24.48 15.83
CA GLY A 287 -22.96 23.43 16.78
C GLY A 287 -22.19 23.53 18.08
N GLU A 288 -22.88 23.41 19.22
CA GLU A 288 -22.26 23.50 20.54
C GLU A 288 -21.24 22.36 20.74
N LYS A 289 -19.96 22.72 20.84
CA LYS A 289 -18.88 21.77 21.16
C LYS A 289 -18.80 21.55 22.66
N SER A 290 -18.57 20.29 23.05
CA SER A 290 -18.29 19.93 24.44
C SER A 290 -16.96 20.54 24.91
N PHE A 291 -16.88 20.91 26.19
CA PHE A 291 -15.67 21.45 26.83
C PHE A 291 -14.43 20.53 26.65
N LEU A 292 -14.64 19.21 26.64
CA LEU A 292 -13.57 18.24 26.37
C LEU A 292 -13.06 18.29 24.92
N GLN A 293 -13.93 18.65 23.98
CA GLN A 293 -13.60 18.79 22.57
C GLN A 293 -12.81 20.07 22.32
N ILE A 294 -13.12 21.15 23.05
CA ILE A 294 -12.37 22.41 23.04
C ILE A 294 -10.95 22.19 23.59
N ILE A 295 -10.80 21.48 24.71
CA ILE A 295 -9.48 21.14 25.28
C ILE A 295 -8.69 20.20 24.35
N GLY A 296 -9.35 19.23 23.72
CA GLY A 296 -8.71 18.36 22.73
C GLY A 296 -8.20 19.12 21.51
N GLU A 297 -8.95 20.10 21.03
CA GLU A 297 -8.56 20.98 19.92
C GLU A 297 -7.46 21.97 20.33
N GLU A 298 -7.52 22.63 21.49
CA GLU A 298 -6.45 23.52 21.95
C GLU A 298 -5.13 22.78 22.21
N LEU A 299 -5.18 21.56 22.76
CA LEU A 299 -3.99 20.71 22.90
C LEU A 299 -3.47 20.26 21.53
N GLY A 300 -4.36 19.84 20.62
CA GLY A 300 -4.01 19.46 19.25
C GLY A 300 -3.33 20.61 18.49
N ASP A 301 -3.92 21.80 18.50
CA ASP A 301 -3.37 23.01 17.90
C ASP A 301 -2.03 23.39 18.55
N THR A 302 -1.90 23.27 19.87
CA THR A 302 -0.62 23.54 20.58
C THR A 302 0.47 22.54 20.16
N PHE A 303 0.15 21.26 20.05
CA PHE A 303 1.08 20.24 19.54
C PHE A 303 1.42 20.45 18.07
N GLN A 304 0.45 20.88 17.24
CA GLN A 304 0.66 21.16 15.84
C GLN A 304 1.54 22.40 15.64
N VAL A 305 1.31 23.49 16.39
CA VAL A 305 2.18 24.68 16.41
C VAL A 305 3.58 24.34 16.92
N MET A 306 3.72 23.52 17.96
CA MET A 306 5.03 23.03 18.41
C MET A 306 5.75 22.21 17.33
N ALA A 307 5.04 21.32 16.62
CA ALA A 307 5.61 20.53 15.53
C ALA A 307 6.02 21.41 14.34
N GLU A 308 5.20 22.43 14.02
CA GLU A 308 5.48 23.39 12.97
C GLU A 308 6.68 24.28 13.31
N ASP A 309 6.82 24.73 14.56
CA ASP A 309 7.99 25.51 15.01
C ASP A 309 9.27 24.66 15.15
N LEU A 310 9.15 23.37 15.51
CA LEU A 310 10.25 22.39 15.40
C LEU A 310 10.67 22.15 13.94
N SER A 311 9.75 22.28 12.98
CA SER A 311 10.06 22.16 11.54
C SER A 311 10.78 23.41 10.97
N LYS A 312 10.67 24.56 11.65
CA LYS A 312 11.29 25.85 11.25
C LYS A 312 12.75 26.00 11.72
N MET A 313 13.35 24.99 12.35
CA MET A 313 14.79 24.98 12.62
C MET A 313 15.61 25.05 11.30
N PRO A 314 16.75 25.76 11.27
CA PRO A 314 17.28 26.32 10.03
C PRO A 314 17.77 25.28 9.01
N GLN A 315 17.03 25.18 7.89
CA GLN A 315 17.50 24.59 6.64
C GLN A 315 18.69 25.39 6.08
N PRO A 316 19.67 24.77 5.39
CA PRO A 316 20.85 25.49 4.89
C PRO A 316 20.53 26.42 3.69
N ARG A 317 20.44 27.73 3.97
CA ARG A 317 20.62 28.87 3.03
C ARG A 317 20.25 28.64 1.56
N GLU A 318 19.02 28.99 1.19
CA GLU A 318 18.74 29.36 -0.21
C GLU A 318 19.33 30.73 -0.56
N ARG A 319 19.73 30.89 -1.83
CA ARG A 319 20.22 32.16 -2.39
C ARG A 319 19.01 33.00 -2.86
N PRO A 320 19.09 34.34 -2.84
CA PRO A 320 17.96 35.19 -3.20
C PRO A 320 17.59 35.03 -4.68
N THR A 321 16.39 34.54 -4.94
CA THR A 321 15.69 34.73 -6.21
C THR A 321 15.14 36.15 -6.30
N ASP A 322 15.22 36.74 -7.49
CA ASP A 322 14.73 38.08 -7.77
C ASP A 322 13.20 38.05 -7.98
N TYR A 323 12.47 38.69 -7.06
CA TYR A 323 11.00 38.78 -7.07
C TYR A 323 10.45 40.02 -7.81
N SER A 324 11.28 40.74 -8.58
CA SER A 324 10.94 42.03 -9.21
C SER A 324 9.78 42.04 -10.22
N LYS A 325 9.11 40.91 -10.48
CA LYS A 325 7.92 40.83 -11.36
C LYS A 325 6.58 40.56 -10.67
N TYR A 326 6.53 40.39 -9.36
CA TYR A 326 5.26 40.21 -8.64
C TYR A 326 5.16 41.20 -7.48
N GLN A 327 4.15 42.08 -7.54
CA GLN A 327 3.82 43.00 -6.45
C GLN A 327 3.29 42.21 -5.24
N HIS A 328 4.21 41.75 -4.39
CA HIS A 328 3.88 41.35 -3.04
C HIS A 328 3.40 42.57 -2.26
N GLN A 329 2.14 42.56 -1.81
CA GLN A 329 1.77 43.27 -0.57
C GLN A 329 1.91 42.27 0.60
N PRO A 330 2.92 42.42 1.46
CA PRO A 330 3.00 41.64 2.69
C PRO A 330 2.00 42.19 3.72
N GLY A 331 1.32 41.28 4.43
CA GLY A 331 0.73 41.53 5.75
C GLY A 331 -0.21 42.73 5.88
N ALA A 332 -1.47 42.59 5.44
CA ALA A 332 -2.57 43.43 5.91
C ALA A 332 -3.68 42.56 6.50
N TYR A 333 -3.99 42.76 7.79
CA TYR A 333 -5.27 42.36 8.38
C TYR A 333 -6.37 43.22 7.74
N SER A 334 -6.92 42.78 6.61
CA SER A 334 -8.05 43.47 6.00
C SER A 334 -9.28 43.32 6.89
N ARG A 335 -9.73 44.44 7.47
CA ARG A 335 -11.06 44.60 8.08
C ARG A 335 -12.15 44.55 7.00
N GLU A 336 -12.28 43.43 6.30
CA GLU A 336 -13.37 43.10 5.39
C GLU A 336 -13.50 41.58 5.37
N GLY A 337 -14.55 41.08 6.04
CA GLY A 337 -14.75 39.66 6.33
C GLY A 337 -15.25 38.86 5.13
N LEU A 338 -14.45 38.76 4.06
CA LEU A 338 -14.71 37.78 3.01
C LEU A 338 -14.48 36.38 3.57
N ALA A 339 -15.57 35.59 3.65
CA ALA A 339 -15.51 34.18 4.00
C ALA A 339 -14.48 33.46 3.11
N LYS A 340 -13.51 32.79 3.73
CA LYS A 340 -12.49 32.00 3.03
C LYS A 340 -12.76 30.52 3.19
N VAL A 341 -12.67 29.79 2.08
CA VAL A 341 -12.67 28.32 2.05
C VAL A 341 -11.21 27.86 2.08
N ARG A 342 -10.92 26.75 2.76
CA ARG A 342 -9.60 26.11 2.78
C ARG A 342 -9.75 24.63 2.44
N ALA A 343 -8.76 24.05 1.76
CA ALA A 343 -8.68 22.60 1.63
C ALA A 343 -8.52 21.93 3.01
N ASN A 344 -9.16 20.78 3.18
CA ASN A 344 -9.08 19.92 4.36
C ASN A 344 -8.74 18.51 3.88
N ILE A 345 -7.47 18.32 3.51
CA ILE A 345 -6.99 17.06 2.94
C ILE A 345 -5.56 16.81 3.42
N HIS A 346 -5.30 15.60 3.90
CA HIS A 346 -3.95 15.21 4.29
C HIS A 346 -3.14 14.83 3.05
N ILE A 347 -2.15 15.67 2.73
CA ILE A 347 -1.17 15.38 1.67
C ILE A 347 -0.02 14.61 2.33
N PRO A 348 0.25 13.35 1.91
CA PRO A 348 1.32 12.57 2.51
C PRO A 348 2.69 13.18 2.21
N GLN A 349 3.63 13.07 3.15
CA GLN A 349 5.01 13.47 2.93
C GLN A 349 5.78 12.32 2.27
N VAL A 350 6.22 12.52 1.03
CA VAL A 350 6.93 11.50 0.24
C VAL A 350 8.37 11.35 0.72
N ASP A 351 8.49 10.57 1.79
CA ASP A 351 9.73 10.07 2.38
C ASP A 351 10.07 8.67 1.80
N ARG A 352 11.24 8.13 2.20
CA ARG A 352 11.70 6.76 1.89
C ARG A 352 10.63 5.65 1.94
N PRO A 353 9.65 5.59 2.87
CA PRO A 353 8.59 4.56 2.90
C PRO A 353 7.78 4.39 1.61
N PHE A 354 7.70 5.43 0.77
CA PHE A 354 7.00 5.39 -0.52
C PHE A 354 7.84 4.78 -1.65
N ASP A 355 9.15 4.63 -1.48
CA ASP A 355 10.04 4.04 -2.49
C ASP A 355 9.97 2.51 -2.43
N LEU A 356 8.94 1.92 -3.08
CA LEU A 356 8.68 0.48 -2.99
C LEU A 356 9.86 -0.38 -3.49
N GLU A 357 10.56 0.03 -4.55
CA GLU A 357 11.77 -0.64 -5.06
C GLU A 357 12.92 -0.69 -4.04
N HIS A 358 12.91 0.19 -3.03
CA HIS A 358 13.86 0.10 -1.94
C HIS A 358 13.60 -1.12 -1.04
N PHE A 359 12.32 -1.50 -0.85
CA PHE A 359 11.89 -2.47 0.17
C PHE A 359 11.42 -3.81 -0.38
N LEU A 360 10.97 -3.85 -1.63
CA LEU A 360 10.40 -5.03 -2.28
C LEU A 360 11.38 -5.61 -3.30
N GLU A 361 11.33 -6.92 -3.48
CA GLU A 361 12.13 -7.62 -4.49
C GLU A 361 11.45 -7.47 -5.86
N SER A 362 12.20 -7.07 -6.88
CA SER A 362 11.77 -6.98 -8.27
C SER A 362 12.57 -7.91 -9.17
N SER A 363 11.96 -8.32 -10.27
CA SER A 363 12.56 -9.16 -11.31
C SER A 363 12.22 -8.61 -12.68
N LYS A 364 13.10 -8.88 -13.65
CA LYS A 364 12.85 -8.66 -15.08
C LYS A 364 12.28 -9.90 -15.77
N GLU A 365 12.27 -11.03 -15.08
CA GLU A 365 11.64 -12.25 -15.57
C GLU A 365 10.13 -12.18 -15.33
N VAL A 366 9.40 -12.09 -16.43
CA VAL A 366 7.94 -12.03 -16.46
C VAL A 366 7.39 -13.46 -16.50
N ASP A 367 6.36 -13.73 -15.70
CA ASP A 367 5.72 -15.05 -15.63
C ASP A 367 5.10 -15.42 -17.00
N SER A 368 5.20 -16.70 -17.40
CA SER A 368 4.53 -17.23 -18.59
C SER A 368 3.02 -16.94 -18.64
N ASN A 369 2.38 -16.86 -17.47
CA ASN A 369 0.96 -16.54 -17.29
C ASN A 369 0.74 -15.10 -16.80
N PHE A 370 1.61 -14.17 -17.18
CA PHE A 370 1.46 -12.75 -16.86
C PHE A 370 0.16 -12.16 -17.42
N ASP A 371 -0.68 -11.70 -16.49
CA ASP A 371 -1.95 -11.03 -16.76
C ASP A 371 -1.97 -9.62 -16.12
N PRO A 372 -1.66 -8.56 -16.89
CA PRO A 372 -1.74 -7.20 -16.40
C PRO A 372 -3.20 -6.70 -16.39
N ASP A 373 -3.63 -6.15 -15.26
CA ASP A 373 -4.88 -5.38 -15.22
C ASP A 373 -4.74 -4.13 -16.10
N SER A 374 -5.80 -3.76 -16.83
CA SER A 374 -5.81 -2.54 -17.62
C SER A 374 -5.73 -1.30 -16.70
N PRO A 375 -4.88 -0.30 -17.02
CA PRO A 375 -4.84 0.95 -16.28
C PRO A 375 -6.14 1.73 -16.50
N ARG A 376 -6.71 2.26 -15.41
CA ARG A 376 -7.92 3.11 -15.45
C ARG A 376 -7.57 4.58 -15.68
N TYR A 377 -6.42 5.01 -15.18
CA TYR A 377 -5.95 6.39 -15.23
C TYR A 377 -4.73 6.54 -16.13
N ASN A 378 -4.65 7.67 -16.85
CA ASN A 378 -3.52 7.97 -17.70
C ASN A 378 -2.33 8.46 -16.87
N VAL A 379 -1.12 8.00 -17.20
CA VAL A 379 0.15 8.40 -16.56
C VAL A 379 0.36 9.92 -16.58
N ALA A 380 -0.02 10.61 -17.66
CA ALA A 380 0.10 12.06 -17.76
C ALA A 380 -0.91 12.79 -16.86
N GLU A 381 -2.14 12.30 -16.75
CA GLU A 381 -3.18 12.89 -15.90
C GLU A 381 -2.79 12.80 -14.41
N ILE A 382 -2.30 11.63 -13.99
CA ILE A 382 -1.80 11.40 -12.63
C ILE A 382 -0.59 12.32 -12.36
N ARG A 383 0.37 12.43 -13.28
CA ARG A 383 1.50 13.36 -13.16
C ARG A 383 1.02 14.79 -12.92
N ASP A 384 0.11 15.29 -13.73
CA ASP A 384 -0.33 16.70 -13.69
C ASP A 384 -1.05 17.02 -12.37
N VAL A 385 -1.83 16.07 -11.84
CA VAL A 385 -2.45 16.18 -10.51
C VAL A 385 -1.38 16.15 -9.40
N LEU A 386 -0.37 15.28 -9.50
CA LEU A 386 0.74 15.23 -8.52
C LEU A 386 1.58 16.52 -8.53
N GLU A 387 1.87 17.12 -9.69
CA GLU A 387 2.59 18.41 -9.77
C GLU A 387 1.82 19.52 -9.02
N ARG A 388 0.48 19.53 -9.12
CA ARG A 388 -0.37 20.50 -8.41
C ARG A 388 -0.50 20.22 -6.91
N ILE A 389 -0.48 18.95 -6.48
CA ILE A 389 -0.52 18.58 -5.07
C ILE A 389 0.78 18.96 -4.35
N TYR A 390 1.94 18.70 -4.96
CA TYR A 390 3.25 18.90 -4.31
C TYR A 390 3.89 20.25 -4.62
N GLY A 391 3.47 20.97 -5.66
CA GLY A 391 4.10 22.22 -6.10
C GLY A 391 5.52 22.05 -6.65
N GLU A 392 6.00 20.82 -6.79
CA GLU A 392 7.28 20.45 -7.38
C GLU A 392 7.04 19.77 -8.75
N LYS A 393 8.02 19.87 -9.65
CA LYS A 393 8.01 19.13 -10.93
C LYS A 393 7.96 17.62 -10.67
N VAL A 394 7.10 16.88 -11.37
CA VAL A 394 6.98 15.42 -11.26
C VAL A 394 7.35 14.77 -12.58
N THR A 395 8.30 13.84 -12.54
CA THR A 395 8.78 13.12 -13.72
C THR A 395 8.37 11.66 -13.63
N PHE A 396 7.62 11.18 -14.63
CA PHE A 396 7.35 9.75 -14.81
C PHE A 396 8.65 9.02 -15.20
N LYS A 397 8.85 7.82 -14.65
CA LYS A 397 10.00 6.95 -14.95
C LYS A 397 9.62 5.74 -15.80
N LYS A 398 8.75 4.87 -15.27
CA LYS A 398 8.39 3.57 -15.83
C LYS A 398 7.09 3.05 -15.21
N ILE A 399 6.54 1.97 -15.76
CA ILE A 399 5.52 1.14 -15.10
C ILE A 399 6.22 -0.09 -14.52
N ILE A 400 5.86 -0.46 -13.29
CA ILE A 400 6.22 -1.72 -12.65
C ILE A 400 4.94 -2.47 -12.27
N TYR A 401 4.96 -3.78 -12.30
CA TYR A 401 3.76 -4.58 -12.06
C TYR A 401 3.74 -5.24 -10.69
N MET A 402 2.66 -5.04 -9.92
CA MET A 402 2.48 -5.59 -8.58
C MET A 402 1.63 -6.88 -8.62
N PRO A 403 2.18 -8.06 -8.26
CA PRO A 403 1.44 -9.31 -8.27
C PRO A 403 0.40 -9.33 -7.15
N TYR A 404 -0.80 -9.81 -7.47
CA TYR A 404 -1.85 -10.06 -6.49
C TYR A 404 -2.71 -11.25 -6.89
N PHE A 405 -3.39 -11.85 -5.92
CA PHE A 405 -4.40 -12.87 -6.17
C PHE A 405 -5.81 -12.30 -6.04
N LEU A 406 -6.70 -12.67 -6.97
CA LEU A 406 -8.12 -12.32 -6.95
C LEU A 406 -8.95 -13.56 -6.65
N CYS A 407 -9.77 -13.53 -5.60
CA CYS A 407 -10.69 -14.62 -5.28
C CYS A 407 -12.14 -14.16 -5.47
N LYS A 408 -12.90 -14.90 -6.28
CA LYS A 408 -14.36 -14.73 -6.38
C LYS A 408 -15.04 -15.70 -5.40
N TYR A 409 -15.71 -15.14 -4.40
CA TYR A 409 -16.64 -15.86 -3.55
C TYR A 409 -18.04 -15.77 -4.13
N SER A 410 -18.75 -16.89 -4.15
CA SER A 410 -20.16 -16.99 -4.49
C SER A 410 -20.98 -17.45 -3.29
N THR A 411 -22.23 -16.99 -3.24
CA THR A 411 -23.31 -17.51 -2.40
C THR A 411 -24.53 -17.69 -3.31
N ILE A 412 -25.64 -18.21 -2.78
CA ILE A 412 -26.89 -18.35 -3.55
C ILE A 412 -27.40 -17.00 -4.10
N TYR A 413 -27.08 -15.88 -3.43
CA TYR A 413 -27.67 -14.56 -3.75
C TYR A 413 -26.65 -13.46 -4.08
N THR A 414 -25.37 -13.62 -3.74
CA THR A 414 -24.36 -12.56 -3.87
C THR A 414 -22.98 -13.11 -4.27
N THR A 415 -22.27 -12.33 -5.09
CA THR A 415 -20.85 -12.53 -5.38
C THR A 415 -20.00 -11.48 -4.64
N ARG A 416 -18.82 -11.87 -4.18
CA ARG A 416 -17.87 -10.99 -3.47
C ARG A 416 -16.46 -11.27 -3.97
N TYR A 417 -15.77 -10.23 -4.40
CA TYR A 417 -14.35 -10.31 -4.76
C TYR A 417 -13.48 -9.96 -3.54
N LEU A 418 -12.32 -10.61 -3.42
CA LEU A 418 -11.27 -10.25 -2.47
C LEU A 418 -9.91 -10.28 -3.16
N ARG A 419 -9.16 -9.19 -3.04
CA ARG A 419 -7.77 -9.10 -3.50
C ARG A 419 -6.81 -9.46 -2.36
N TYR A 420 -5.72 -10.16 -2.68
CA TYR A 420 -4.62 -10.44 -1.77
C TYR A 420 -3.30 -10.06 -2.46
N ILE A 421 -2.73 -8.93 -2.06
CA ILE A 421 -1.43 -8.44 -2.50
C ILE A 421 -0.38 -8.98 -1.52
N SER A 422 0.64 -9.69 -2.01
CA SER A 422 1.70 -10.27 -1.17
C SER A 422 3.06 -10.19 -1.89
N PRO A 423 3.74 -9.03 -1.83
CA PRO A 423 5.04 -8.86 -2.44
C PRO A 423 6.14 -9.47 -1.56
N ALA A 424 7.20 -9.94 -2.21
CA ALA A 424 8.42 -10.36 -1.53
C ALA A 424 9.16 -9.14 -0.98
N PHE A 425 9.35 -9.13 0.34
CA PHE A 425 10.13 -8.11 1.04
C PHE A 425 11.61 -8.48 1.05
N ARG A 426 12.45 -7.52 0.64
CA ARG A 426 13.90 -7.67 0.55
C ARG A 426 14.53 -8.19 1.83
N SER A 427 15.12 -9.38 1.75
CA SER A 427 15.75 -10.05 2.91
C SER A 427 16.91 -9.27 3.53
N ASP A 428 17.60 -8.41 2.77
CA ASP A 428 18.66 -7.53 3.27
C ASP A 428 18.15 -6.36 4.13
N ILE A 429 16.84 -6.07 4.09
CA ILE A 429 16.18 -5.08 4.95
C ILE A 429 15.31 -5.77 6.01
N PHE A 430 14.50 -6.74 5.59
CA PHE A 430 13.54 -7.46 6.42
C PHE A 430 14.03 -8.88 6.73
N PRO A 431 14.69 -9.12 7.89
CA PRO A 431 15.16 -10.46 8.23
C PRO A 431 14.01 -11.48 8.22
N PRO A 432 14.26 -12.73 7.79
CA PRO A 432 13.23 -13.76 7.74
C PRO A 432 12.66 -14.04 9.14
N LYS A 433 11.37 -14.42 9.20
CA LYS A 433 10.73 -14.76 10.47
C LYS A 433 11.27 -16.11 10.97
N THR A 434 12.00 -16.10 12.08
CA THR A 434 12.42 -17.34 12.78
C THR A 434 11.30 -17.86 13.68
N SER A 435 11.47 -19.05 14.26
CA SER A 435 10.56 -19.63 15.26
C SER A 435 10.32 -18.71 16.47
N GLU A 436 11.31 -17.91 16.83
CA GLU A 436 11.32 -17.01 17.98
C GLU A 436 10.76 -15.62 17.64
N TYR A 437 10.42 -15.34 16.38
CA TYR A 437 9.98 -14.02 15.92
C TYR A 437 8.81 -13.47 16.75
N GLY A 438 7.85 -14.32 17.11
CA GLY A 438 6.71 -13.92 17.97
C GLY A 438 7.11 -13.51 19.39
N ILE A 439 8.20 -14.06 19.94
CA ILE A 439 8.76 -13.64 21.23
C ILE A 439 9.38 -12.25 21.10
N TYR A 440 10.17 -12.03 20.03
CA TYR A 440 10.78 -10.72 19.77
C TYR A 440 9.72 -9.64 19.49
N GLU A 441 8.69 -9.97 18.72
CA GLU A 441 7.54 -9.10 18.42
C GLU A 441 6.75 -8.74 19.69
N PHE A 442 6.52 -9.71 20.58
CA PHE A 442 5.92 -9.45 21.89
C PHE A 442 6.79 -8.48 22.73
N ILE A 443 8.11 -8.65 22.71
CA ILE A 443 9.08 -7.81 23.42
C ILE A 443 9.10 -6.36 22.86
N ASP A 444 8.97 -6.16 21.54
CA ASP A 444 8.81 -4.81 20.94
C ASP A 444 7.46 -4.18 21.29
N LYS A 445 6.37 -4.96 21.25
CA LYS A 445 5.01 -4.46 21.50
C LYS A 445 4.71 -4.22 22.97
N GLN A 446 5.33 -4.96 23.90
CA GLN A 446 5.04 -4.92 25.34
C GLN A 446 6.33 -4.83 26.19
N PRO A 447 7.18 -3.80 25.96
CA PRO A 447 8.52 -3.71 26.54
C PRO A 447 8.54 -3.49 28.05
N VAL A 448 7.40 -3.12 28.66
CA VAL A 448 7.31 -2.77 30.09
C VAL A 448 6.95 -3.98 30.96
N VAL A 449 6.37 -5.04 30.39
CA VAL A 449 5.78 -6.17 31.16
C VAL A 449 6.75 -6.84 32.14
N PRO A 450 8.00 -7.20 31.77
CA PRO A 450 8.94 -7.81 32.70
C PRO A 450 9.30 -6.90 33.89
N TYR A 451 9.39 -5.58 33.65
CA TYR A 451 9.74 -4.59 34.66
C TYR A 451 8.55 -4.31 35.60
N ILE A 452 7.31 -4.38 35.11
CA ILE A 452 6.10 -4.27 35.94
C ILE A 452 6.04 -5.41 36.97
N VAL A 453 6.34 -6.66 36.57
CA VAL A 453 6.35 -7.81 37.49
C VAL A 453 7.39 -7.60 38.60
N LEU A 454 8.60 -7.19 38.24
CA LEU A 454 9.67 -6.89 39.19
C LEU A 454 9.35 -5.70 40.12
N GLY A 455 8.75 -4.64 39.57
CA GLY A 455 8.26 -3.50 40.33
C GLY A 455 7.19 -3.92 41.32
N LEU A 456 6.18 -4.68 40.90
CA LEU A 456 5.09 -5.13 41.77
C LEU A 456 5.59 -6.04 42.90
N MET A 457 6.50 -6.98 42.60
CA MET A 457 7.15 -7.81 43.63
C MET A 457 7.94 -6.95 44.63
N THR A 458 8.75 -6.01 44.14
CA THR A 458 9.55 -5.12 44.99
C THR A 458 8.66 -4.22 45.87
N PHE A 459 7.56 -3.71 45.32
CA PHE A 459 6.55 -2.95 46.04
C PHE A 459 5.93 -3.77 47.16
N ILE A 460 5.37 -4.96 46.86
CA ILE A 460 4.70 -5.84 47.82
C ILE A 460 5.65 -6.25 48.96
N MET A 461 6.88 -6.66 48.64
CA MET A 461 7.86 -7.10 49.65
C MET A 461 8.30 -5.96 50.59
N ASN A 462 8.25 -4.70 50.13
CA ASN A 462 8.72 -3.53 50.88
C ASN A 462 7.58 -2.62 51.38
N LEU A 463 6.31 -3.05 51.34
CA LEU A 463 5.17 -2.29 51.90
C LEU A 463 5.38 -1.82 53.35
N HIS A 464 6.16 -2.56 54.13
CA HIS A 464 6.53 -2.20 55.51
C HIS A 464 7.55 -1.04 55.62
N ARG A 465 8.08 -0.52 54.50
CA ARG A 465 9.03 0.60 54.39
C ARG A 465 8.54 1.59 53.33
N ILE A 466 7.39 2.22 53.60
CA ILE A 466 6.71 3.05 52.60
C ILE A 466 7.60 4.18 52.03
N GLU A 467 8.40 4.85 52.87
CA GLU A 467 9.35 5.88 52.43
C GLU A 467 10.37 5.35 51.40
N TYR A 468 10.93 4.17 51.64
CA TYR A 468 11.85 3.52 50.69
C TYR A 468 11.16 3.18 49.36
N VAL A 469 9.92 2.70 49.42
CA VAL A 469 9.12 2.37 48.23
C VAL A 469 8.81 3.62 47.41
N LEU A 470 8.36 4.70 48.05
CA LEU A 470 8.05 5.98 47.39
C LEU A 470 9.30 6.60 46.77
N HIS A 471 10.42 6.61 47.50
CA HIS A 471 11.69 7.12 47.00
C HIS A 471 12.21 6.31 45.80
N LEU A 472 12.10 4.98 45.85
CA LEU A 472 12.49 4.09 44.75
C LEU A 472 11.66 4.35 43.48
N PHE A 473 10.32 4.29 43.57
CA PHE A 473 9.48 4.40 42.38
C PHE A 473 9.44 5.81 41.79
N SER A 474 9.52 6.86 42.62
CA SER A 474 9.72 8.23 42.13
C SER A 474 11.06 8.41 41.41
N SER A 475 12.16 7.87 41.96
CA SER A 475 13.48 7.91 41.30
C SER A 475 13.49 7.16 39.96
N VAL A 476 12.85 5.98 39.89
CA VAL A 476 12.68 5.21 38.65
C VAL A 476 11.85 5.99 37.63
N PHE A 477 10.75 6.63 38.06
CA PHE A 477 9.92 7.46 37.18
C PHE A 477 10.73 8.59 36.53
N ILE A 478 11.46 9.37 37.35
CA ILE A 478 12.28 10.49 36.87
C ILE A 478 13.35 9.99 35.88
N PHE A 479 14.03 8.88 36.19
CA PHE A 479 14.99 8.23 35.29
C PHE A 479 14.36 7.86 33.93
N VAL A 480 13.18 7.22 33.94
CA VAL A 480 12.48 6.82 32.71
C VAL A 480 12.03 8.04 31.90
N SER A 481 11.48 9.08 32.55
CA SER A 481 11.05 10.32 31.90
C SER A 481 12.23 11.05 31.23
N ILE A 482 13.36 11.22 31.93
CA ILE A 482 14.57 11.83 31.38
C ILE A 482 15.09 11.01 30.19
N SER A 483 15.11 9.69 30.32
CA SER A 483 15.56 8.79 29.26
C SER A 483 14.67 8.90 28.01
N ILE A 484 13.34 8.87 28.14
CA ILE A 484 12.42 9.03 27.01
C ILE A 484 12.59 10.40 26.35
N ALA A 485 12.64 11.48 27.14
CA ALA A 485 12.81 12.84 26.63
C ALA A 485 14.13 13.01 25.86
N LEU A 486 15.26 12.54 26.42
CA LEU A 486 16.54 12.58 25.73
C LEU A 486 16.54 11.70 24.47
N GLY A 487 15.93 10.51 24.52
CA GLY A 487 15.82 9.62 23.37
C GLY A 487 15.07 10.23 22.20
N ILE A 488 13.96 10.93 22.48
CA ILE A 488 13.18 11.67 21.47
C ILE A 488 13.99 12.86 20.93
N LEU A 489 14.67 13.62 21.80
CA LEU A 489 15.53 14.74 21.40
C LEU A 489 16.67 14.28 20.49
N LEU A 490 17.39 13.23 20.86
CA LEU A 490 18.49 12.68 20.06
C LEU A 490 17.98 12.13 18.72
N LYS A 491 16.79 11.52 18.66
CA LYS A 491 16.13 11.15 17.39
C LYS A 491 15.87 12.37 16.51
N ALA A 492 15.31 13.44 17.08
CA ALA A 492 15.00 14.67 16.37
C ALA A 492 16.25 15.42 15.85
N ILE A 493 17.40 15.24 16.53
CA ILE A 493 18.72 15.78 16.14
C ILE A 493 19.36 14.91 15.05
N PHE A 494 19.55 13.61 15.30
CA PHE A 494 20.35 12.74 14.42
C PHE A 494 19.62 12.27 13.18
N ARG A 495 18.28 12.14 13.24
CA ARG A 495 17.39 11.82 12.11
C ARG A 495 17.80 10.62 11.24
N THR A 496 18.59 9.70 11.78
CA THR A 496 19.09 8.53 11.03
C THR A 496 17.93 7.67 10.53
N PRO A 497 17.97 7.18 9.27
CA PRO A 497 16.91 6.32 8.75
C PRO A 497 16.82 5.02 9.55
N ARG A 498 15.60 4.58 9.83
CA ARG A 498 15.33 3.27 10.43
C ARG A 498 15.30 2.23 9.30
N ARG A 499 15.86 1.04 9.55
CA ARG A 499 15.95 -0.04 8.54
C ARG A 499 14.56 -0.56 8.14
N VAL A 500 13.71 -0.83 9.12
CA VAL A 500 12.27 -1.04 8.93
C VAL A 500 11.54 0.31 9.08
N PRO A 501 10.77 0.78 8.08
CA PRO A 501 10.10 2.07 8.14
C PRO A 501 8.91 2.06 9.13
N ARG A 502 8.65 3.22 9.73
CA ARG A 502 7.35 3.60 10.29
C ARG A 502 6.98 4.96 9.69
N TYR A 503 5.74 5.10 9.26
CA TYR A 503 5.23 6.33 8.67
C TYR A 503 4.59 7.21 9.75
N GLY A 504 4.45 8.51 9.47
CA GLY A 504 3.91 9.50 10.42
C GLY A 504 4.94 10.48 10.98
N GLY A 505 4.47 11.68 11.34
CA GLY A 505 5.28 12.86 11.66
C GLY A 505 6.04 12.86 12.98
N SER A 506 6.14 11.72 13.69
CA SER A 506 6.81 11.64 14.99
C SER A 506 8.32 11.40 14.84
N PRO A 507 9.19 12.02 15.67
CA PRO A 507 10.61 11.67 15.76
C PRO A 507 10.88 10.18 16.05
N ILE A 508 9.88 9.43 16.52
CA ILE A 508 9.92 7.97 16.69
C ILE A 508 10.21 7.22 15.37
N LYS A 509 9.99 7.85 14.19
CA LYS A 509 10.33 7.26 12.88
C LYS A 509 11.83 6.98 12.68
N TYR A 510 12.70 7.70 13.38
CA TYR A 510 14.15 7.58 13.23
C TYR A 510 14.78 6.40 14.00
N GLY A 511 15.91 5.89 13.52
CA GLY A 511 16.64 4.75 14.09
C GLY A 511 17.35 5.05 15.41
N PHE A 512 18.38 5.89 15.37
CA PHE A 512 19.27 6.23 16.48
C PHE A 512 18.67 7.24 17.48
N PRO A 513 18.91 7.09 18.80
CA PRO A 513 19.27 5.86 19.49
C PRO A 513 18.05 4.93 19.60
N SER A 514 18.25 3.63 19.83
CA SER A 514 17.14 2.76 20.18
C SER A 514 16.71 3.01 21.64
N ILE A 515 15.53 3.64 21.83
CA ILE A 515 15.01 3.99 23.16
C ILE A 515 14.81 2.75 24.04
N HIS A 516 14.39 1.63 23.46
CA HIS A 516 14.29 0.34 24.15
C HIS A 516 15.63 -0.16 24.69
N SER A 517 16.69 -0.09 23.86
CA SER A 517 18.06 -0.43 24.28
C SER A 517 18.57 0.49 25.37
N MET A 518 18.29 1.79 25.25
CA MET A 518 18.69 2.82 26.20
C MET A 518 18.01 2.66 27.56
N LEU A 519 16.68 2.47 27.59
CA LEU A 519 15.95 2.21 28.83
C LEU A 519 16.41 0.90 29.48
N SER A 520 16.60 -0.18 28.71
CA SER A 520 16.98 -1.47 29.28
C SER A 520 18.41 -1.47 29.83
N ALA A 521 19.39 -0.94 29.09
CA ALA A 521 20.77 -0.82 29.58
C ALA A 521 20.89 0.20 30.73
N GLY A 522 20.12 1.30 30.68
CA GLY A 522 20.06 2.25 31.79
C GLY A 522 19.41 1.67 33.05
N SER A 523 18.47 0.75 32.89
CA SER A 523 17.89 0.03 34.04
C SER A 523 18.95 -0.81 34.76
N LEU A 524 19.93 -1.39 34.06
CA LEU A 524 21.09 -2.04 34.69
C LEU A 524 21.95 -1.02 35.47
N GLY A 525 22.25 0.13 34.86
CA GLY A 525 23.03 1.18 35.51
C GLY A 525 22.37 1.73 36.78
N PHE A 526 21.05 1.90 36.75
CA PHE A 526 20.27 2.41 37.88
C PHE A 526 20.09 1.35 38.99
N ILE A 527 19.68 0.13 38.63
CA ILE A 527 19.31 -0.91 39.62
C ILE A 527 20.49 -1.39 40.46
N PHE A 528 21.73 -1.23 39.98
CA PHE A 528 22.96 -1.50 40.74
C PHE A 528 22.96 -0.76 42.09
N PHE A 529 22.46 0.48 42.13
CA PHE A 529 22.38 1.31 43.34
C PHE A 529 21.20 0.93 44.26
N VAL A 530 20.17 0.29 43.71
CA VAL A 530 18.98 -0.19 44.46
C VAL A 530 19.28 -1.53 45.11
N ASN A 531 19.67 -2.53 44.31
CA ASN A 531 20.12 -3.84 44.76
C ASN A 531 20.90 -4.55 43.63
N PRO A 532 22.23 -4.76 43.77
CA PRO A 532 23.04 -5.36 42.71
C PRO A 532 22.67 -6.82 42.39
N LEU A 533 21.96 -7.55 43.29
CA LEU A 533 21.50 -8.91 43.00
C LEU A 533 20.47 -8.97 41.87
N PHE A 534 19.70 -7.90 41.64
CA PHE A 534 18.75 -7.83 40.52
C PHE A 534 19.44 -7.83 39.14
N LEU A 535 20.74 -7.50 39.07
CA LEU A 535 21.50 -7.59 37.82
C LEU A 535 21.60 -9.02 37.29
N ILE A 536 21.60 -10.04 38.16
CA ILE A 536 21.63 -11.45 37.75
C ILE A 536 20.43 -11.80 36.87
N MET A 537 19.27 -11.22 37.17
CA MET A 537 18.03 -11.42 36.40
C MET A 537 17.91 -10.45 35.22
N LEU A 538 18.33 -9.20 35.40
CA LEU A 538 18.15 -8.15 34.41
C LEU A 538 19.19 -8.20 33.28
N ILE A 539 20.42 -8.68 33.50
CA ILE A 539 21.43 -8.79 32.42
C ILE A 539 20.95 -9.72 31.28
N PRO A 540 20.49 -10.96 31.52
CA PRO A 540 19.93 -11.82 30.47
C PRO A 540 18.73 -11.17 29.76
N LEU A 541 17.86 -10.51 30.52
CA LEU A 541 16.70 -9.81 29.97
C LEU A 541 17.13 -8.65 29.05
N THR A 542 18.05 -7.80 29.49
CA THR A 542 18.58 -6.70 28.67
C THR A 542 19.24 -7.23 27.41
N LEU A 543 20.07 -8.27 27.48
CA LEU A 543 20.67 -8.87 26.27
C LEU A 543 19.61 -9.37 25.28
N LEU A 544 18.51 -9.97 25.78
CA LEU A 544 17.37 -10.37 24.95
C LEU A 544 16.64 -9.16 24.32
N TYR A 545 16.47 -8.04 25.05
CA TYR A 545 15.95 -6.79 24.49
C TYR A 545 16.86 -6.19 23.41
N LEU A 546 18.19 -6.20 23.62
CA LEU A 546 19.15 -5.68 22.64
C LEU A 546 19.14 -6.53 21.37
N TYR A 547 19.14 -7.86 21.52
CA TYR A 547 19.09 -8.79 20.40
C TYR A 547 17.78 -8.70 19.62
N SER A 548 16.62 -8.57 20.29
CA SER A 548 15.32 -8.49 19.61
C SER A 548 15.21 -7.29 18.66
N ARG A 549 15.84 -6.14 18.99
CA ARG A 549 15.90 -4.98 18.07
C ARG A 549 16.62 -5.29 16.76
N ILE A 550 17.63 -6.15 16.80
CA ILE A 550 18.45 -6.54 15.64
C ILE A 550 17.75 -7.68 14.88
N ALA A 551 17.23 -8.68 15.59
CA ALA A 551 16.54 -9.84 15.02
C ALA A 551 15.24 -9.47 14.28
N LEU A 552 14.48 -8.49 14.78
CA LEU A 552 13.32 -7.93 14.07
C LEU A 552 13.70 -7.02 12.89
N GLY A 553 14.99 -6.69 12.71
CA GLY A 553 15.46 -5.75 11.68
C GLY A 553 15.12 -4.29 11.94
N VAL A 554 14.44 -3.97 13.05
CA VAL A 554 13.89 -2.65 13.34
C VAL A 554 14.94 -1.56 13.64
N HIS A 555 16.19 -1.94 13.89
CA HIS A 555 17.30 -1.03 14.12
C HIS A 555 18.61 -1.56 13.55
N ASN A 556 19.55 -0.66 13.28
CA ASN A 556 20.94 -1.02 13.02
C ASN A 556 21.67 -1.35 14.33
N VAL A 557 22.73 -2.13 14.24
CA VAL A 557 23.58 -2.50 15.40
C VAL A 557 24.13 -1.24 16.11
N SER A 558 24.45 -0.19 15.35
CA SER A 558 24.87 1.13 15.85
C SER A 558 23.80 1.81 16.73
N ASP A 559 22.52 1.76 16.34
CA ASP A 559 21.41 2.36 17.12
C ASP A 559 21.24 1.69 18.48
N VAL A 560 21.44 0.36 18.50
CA VAL A 560 21.31 -0.50 19.67
C VAL A 560 22.49 -0.31 20.61
N ILE A 561 23.73 -0.34 20.09
CA ILE A 561 24.95 -0.10 20.89
C ILE A 561 24.98 1.33 21.42
N GLY A 562 24.76 2.34 20.56
CA GLY A 562 24.76 3.74 20.96
C GLY A 562 23.67 4.04 21.99
N GLY A 563 22.46 3.53 21.77
CA GLY A 563 21.39 3.59 22.77
C GLY A 563 21.79 2.96 24.10
N SER A 564 22.40 1.76 24.06
CA SER A 564 22.85 1.06 25.28
C SER A 564 23.89 1.84 26.08
N ILE A 565 24.88 2.44 25.41
CA ILE A 565 25.93 3.24 26.05
C ILE A 565 25.35 4.49 26.71
N ILE A 566 24.52 5.25 25.97
CA ILE A 566 23.82 6.43 26.50
C ILE A 566 22.94 6.03 27.68
N GLY A 567 22.23 4.91 27.56
CA GLY A 567 21.37 4.35 28.59
C GLY A 567 22.13 4.06 29.88
N LEU A 568 23.24 3.31 29.78
CA LEU A 568 24.07 2.97 30.93
C LEU A 568 24.62 4.21 31.63
N ILE A 569 25.08 5.22 30.87
CA ILE A 569 25.54 6.50 31.42
C ILE A 569 24.41 7.20 32.17
N LEU A 570 23.21 7.31 31.58
CA LEU A 570 22.03 7.88 32.24
C LEU A 570 21.64 7.11 33.50
N GLY A 571 21.61 5.78 33.45
CA GLY A 571 21.24 4.92 34.58
C GLY A 571 22.18 5.08 35.77
N VAL A 572 23.49 5.06 35.53
CA VAL A 572 24.50 5.30 36.57
C VAL A 572 24.40 6.73 37.11
N SER A 573 24.23 7.72 36.23
CA SER A 573 24.09 9.12 36.63
C SER A 573 22.82 9.35 37.47
N ALA A 574 21.70 8.70 37.12
CA ALA A 574 20.46 8.73 37.87
C ALA A 574 20.57 8.00 39.22
N GLY A 575 21.28 6.86 39.28
CA GLY A 575 21.56 6.17 40.53
C GLY A 575 22.32 7.04 41.54
N ILE A 576 23.33 7.78 41.06
CA ILE A 576 24.14 8.69 41.89
C ILE A 576 23.37 9.98 42.21
N LEU A 577 22.86 10.69 41.20
CA LEU A 577 22.33 12.05 41.36
C LEU A 577 20.89 12.10 41.86
N ILE A 578 20.05 11.15 41.45
CA ILE A 578 18.63 11.10 41.82
C ILE A 578 18.47 10.20 43.04
N TYR A 579 18.75 8.90 42.92
CA TYR A 579 18.46 7.93 43.99
C TYR A 579 19.38 8.06 45.22
N GLN A 580 20.65 8.44 45.07
CA GLN A 580 21.52 8.73 46.22
C GLN A 580 21.57 10.21 46.60
N GLY A 581 21.51 11.11 45.60
CA GLY A 581 21.75 12.54 45.79
C GLY A 581 20.52 13.41 46.07
N LEU A 582 19.31 12.99 45.64
CA LEU A 582 18.10 13.81 45.70
C LEU A 582 17.06 13.17 46.61
N LYS A 583 16.75 13.82 47.74
CA LYS A 583 15.56 13.50 48.54
C LYS A 583 14.50 14.55 48.27
N LEU A 584 13.38 14.12 47.70
CA LEU A 584 12.25 15.00 47.45
C LEU A 584 11.33 15.04 48.69
N PRO A 585 10.51 16.09 48.85
CA PRO A 585 9.38 16.07 49.77
C PRO A 585 8.47 14.85 49.51
N LEU A 586 7.93 14.26 50.58
CA LEU A 586 7.14 13.04 50.55
C LEU A 586 5.94 13.14 49.59
N GLU A 587 5.37 14.34 49.46
CA GLU A 587 4.26 14.66 48.56
C GLU A 587 4.66 14.48 47.08
N LEU A 588 5.88 14.89 46.71
CA LEU A 588 6.40 14.74 45.35
C LEU A 588 6.83 13.30 45.06
N GLU A 589 7.43 12.59 46.03
CA GLU A 589 7.74 11.16 45.86
C GLU A 589 6.46 10.32 45.71
N THR A 590 5.41 10.67 46.46
CA THR A 590 4.07 10.07 46.32
C THR A 590 3.48 10.36 44.95
N PHE A 591 3.52 11.61 44.49
CA PHE A 591 3.02 12.00 43.18
C PHE A 591 3.71 11.25 42.03
N PHE A 592 5.05 11.23 42.00
CA PHE A 592 5.79 10.52 40.95
C PHE A 592 5.62 8.99 41.03
N THR A 593 5.48 8.41 42.22
CA THR A 593 5.16 6.99 42.40
C THR A 593 3.77 6.65 41.84
N ILE A 594 2.77 7.50 42.07
CA ILE A 594 1.43 7.34 41.49
C ILE A 594 1.51 7.39 39.95
N LEU A 595 2.24 8.37 39.40
CA LEU A 595 2.43 8.47 37.94
C LEU A 595 3.13 7.23 37.35
N PHE A 596 4.11 6.65 38.04
CA PHE A 596 4.80 5.43 37.59
C PHE A 596 3.84 4.26 37.32
N PHE A 597 2.88 4.02 38.22
CA PHE A 597 1.91 2.93 38.07
C PHE A 597 0.73 3.29 37.16
N ILE A 598 0.33 4.56 37.10
CA ILE A 598 -0.85 5.00 36.34
C ILE A 598 -0.56 5.23 34.85
N LEU A 599 0.57 5.88 34.51
CA LEU A 599 0.87 6.28 33.12
C LEU A 599 0.88 5.09 32.13
N PRO A 600 1.45 3.90 32.45
CA PRO A 600 1.43 2.76 31.53
C PRO A 600 0.01 2.25 31.20
N LEU A 601 -0.95 2.39 32.13
CA LEU A 601 -2.34 1.96 31.93
C LEU A 601 -3.05 2.88 30.92
N PHE A 602 -2.82 4.19 30.99
CA PHE A 602 -3.37 5.15 30.03
C PHE A 602 -2.70 5.05 28.65
N TYR A 603 -1.38 4.80 28.59
CA TYR A 603 -0.66 4.65 27.32
C TYR A 603 -1.23 3.51 26.46
N GLY A 604 -1.55 2.36 27.07
CA GLY A 604 -2.19 1.23 26.37
C GLY A 604 -3.61 1.51 25.85
N HIS A 605 -4.28 2.55 26.34
CA HIS A 605 -5.60 2.98 25.87
C HIS A 605 -5.47 4.01 24.75
N LEU A 606 -4.69 5.07 24.95
CA LEU A 606 -4.48 6.15 23.96
C LEU A 606 -3.85 5.65 22.65
N VAL A 607 -2.88 4.72 22.72
CA VAL A 607 -2.25 4.14 21.52
C VAL A 607 -3.24 3.31 20.69
N LYS A 608 -4.33 2.79 21.29
CA LYS A 608 -5.36 2.05 20.55
C LYS A 608 -6.34 2.94 19.78
N GLU A 609 -6.41 4.23 20.09
CA GLU A 609 -7.29 5.20 19.43
C GLU A 609 -6.53 6.09 18.42
N SER A 610 -5.20 5.95 18.35
CA SER A 610 -4.30 6.79 17.55
C SER A 610 -3.71 6.11 16.31
N PHE A 611 -4.18 4.90 15.97
CA PHE A 611 -3.74 4.07 14.84
C PHE A 611 -4.95 3.44 14.12
#